data_AF-A0A6P8QUV8-F1
#
_entry.id   AF-A0A6P8QUV8-F1
#
_cell.length_a   1.000
_cell.length_b   1.000
_cell.length_c   1.000
_cell.angle_alpha   90.00
_cell.angle_beta   90.00
_cell.angle_gamma   90.00
#
_symmetry.space_group_name_H-M   'P 1'
#
loop_
_entity.id
_entity.type
_entity.pdbx_description
1 polymer ?
#
loop_
_entity_poly.entity_id
_entity_poly.type
_entity_poly.pdbx_seq_one_letter_code
_entity_poly.pdbx_strand_id
1 'polypeptide(L)'
;MESWLKVALVFSVATGVNLVEATPIFQNIQDAKSIALAIGVYNSQANRNSIFKLLEADPLYRLDESVQQMTFRIKETVCQKSERQSMEECDFKDDGLVKTCLAYFSQQEPHLSGLTCHTVTQKQIRVRRSNPKKECFRRGNKMICRITSPKTIGSFGHIRIISEKHREKMWLV
;
A
#
# COMPACT_ATOMS: atom_id res chain seq x y z
N MET A 1 -36.33 -14.27 -64.39
CA MET A 1 -36.35 -14.99 -63.11
C MET A 1 -34.97 -14.82 -62.49
N GLU A 2 -34.94 -13.97 -61.46
CA GLU A 2 -33.75 -13.50 -60.77
C GLU A 2 -33.05 -14.59 -59.96
N SER A 3 -31.76 -14.32 -59.73
CA SER A 3 -31.02 -14.62 -58.51
C SER A 3 -30.78 -16.09 -58.15
N TRP A 4 -29.53 -16.51 -58.37
CA TRP A 4 -28.89 -17.50 -57.52
C TRP A 4 -27.57 -16.92 -57.00
N LEU A 5 -27.73 -16.15 -55.92
CA LEU A 5 -26.91 -16.19 -54.71
C LEU A 5 -25.54 -16.90 -54.85
N LYS A 6 -24.51 -16.13 -55.16
CA LYS A 6 -23.14 -16.47 -54.75
C LYS A 6 -22.94 -15.98 -53.32
N VAL A 7 -23.32 -16.81 -52.34
CA VAL A 7 -22.99 -16.55 -50.95
C VAL A 7 -21.50 -16.85 -50.75
N ALA A 8 -20.67 -15.81 -50.77
CA ALA A 8 -19.29 -15.90 -50.35
C ALA A 8 -19.26 -15.98 -48.81
N LEU A 9 -18.98 -17.16 -48.27
CA LEU A 9 -18.73 -17.36 -46.84
C LEU A 9 -17.38 -16.74 -46.49
N VAL A 10 -17.40 -15.51 -45.97
CA VAL A 10 -16.24 -14.91 -45.30
C VAL A 10 -16.27 -15.40 -43.85
N PHE A 11 -15.46 -16.41 -43.53
CA PHE A 11 -15.18 -16.76 -42.14
C PHE A 11 -14.20 -15.74 -41.57
N SER A 12 -14.74 -14.67 -40.97
CA SER A 12 -13.95 -13.79 -40.12
C SER A 12 -13.48 -14.59 -38.91
N VAL A 13 -12.22 -15.04 -38.92
CA VAL A 13 -11.54 -15.57 -37.74
C VAL A 13 -11.32 -14.38 -36.81
N ALA A 14 -12.25 -14.18 -35.89
CA ALA A 14 -12.00 -13.33 -34.73
C ALA A 14 -10.97 -14.05 -33.88
N THR A 15 -9.69 -13.70 -34.05
CA THR A 15 -8.68 -14.03 -33.04
C THR A 15 -9.08 -13.28 -31.78
N GLY A 16 -9.80 -13.96 -30.89
CA GLY A 16 -10.08 -13.47 -29.55
C GLY A 16 -8.75 -13.22 -28.87
N VAL A 17 -8.39 -11.96 -28.72
CA VAL A 17 -7.30 -11.57 -27.84
C VAL A 17 -7.86 -11.79 -26.43
N ASN A 18 -7.52 -12.91 -25.80
CA ASN A 18 -7.84 -13.11 -24.40
C ASN A 18 -7.08 -12.03 -23.60
N LEU A 19 -7.79 -11.00 -23.17
CA LEU A 19 -7.28 -10.14 -22.12
C LEU A 19 -7.14 -11.01 -20.87
N VAL A 20 -5.92 -11.20 -20.39
CA VAL A 20 -5.66 -11.79 -19.07
C VAL A 20 -6.19 -10.80 -18.05
N GLU A 21 -7.45 -10.99 -17.64
CA GLU A 21 -8.07 -10.21 -16.58
C GLU A 21 -7.66 -10.80 -15.23
N ALA A 22 -6.69 -10.15 -14.58
CA ALA A 22 -6.33 -10.46 -13.20
C ALA A 22 -7.52 -10.11 -12.29
N THR A 23 -8.30 -11.10 -11.89
CA THR A 23 -9.44 -10.92 -10.99
C THR A 23 -8.96 -10.92 -9.53
N PRO A 24 -9.34 -9.92 -8.71
CA PRO A 24 -9.05 -9.95 -7.29
C PRO A 24 -9.90 -11.06 -6.62
N ILE A 25 -9.23 -11.96 -5.91
CA ILE A 25 -9.86 -12.96 -5.05
C ILE A 25 -9.91 -12.38 -3.64
N PHE A 26 -11.11 -12.28 -3.06
CA PHE A 26 -11.28 -11.88 -1.68
C PHE A 26 -11.51 -13.13 -0.81
N GLN A 27 -10.44 -13.71 -0.28
CA GLN A 27 -10.50 -14.84 0.66
C GLN A 27 -9.69 -14.51 1.91
N ASN A 28 -10.22 -13.60 2.74
CA ASN A 28 -9.57 -13.03 3.93
C ASN A 28 -8.72 -14.01 4.76
N ILE A 29 -9.18 -15.26 4.97
CA ILE A 29 -8.44 -16.28 5.73
C ILE A 29 -7.22 -16.80 4.97
N GLN A 30 -7.35 -17.05 3.67
CA GLN A 30 -6.26 -17.48 2.79
C GLN A 30 -5.23 -16.37 2.60
N ASP A 31 -5.69 -15.12 2.51
CA ASP A 31 -4.83 -13.94 2.39
C ASP A 31 -3.96 -13.80 3.65
N ALA A 32 -4.56 -13.84 4.84
CA ALA A 32 -3.83 -13.75 6.10
C ALA A 32 -2.77 -14.86 6.27
N LYS A 33 -3.12 -16.12 5.94
CA LYS A 33 -2.18 -17.26 6.01
C LYS A 33 -1.02 -17.09 5.02
N SER A 34 -1.31 -16.66 3.80
CA SER A 34 -0.32 -16.43 2.75
C SER A 34 0.63 -15.30 3.10
N ILE A 35 0.11 -14.19 3.65
CA ILE A 35 0.89 -13.07 4.15
C ILE A 35 1.81 -13.53 5.29
N ALA A 36 1.27 -14.23 6.29
CA ALA A 36 2.06 -14.71 7.43
C ALA A 36 3.19 -15.64 7.00
N LEU A 37 2.93 -16.54 6.04
CA LEU A 37 3.96 -17.41 5.46
C LEU A 37 5.06 -16.60 4.77
N ALA A 38 4.70 -15.66 3.90
CA ALA A 38 5.66 -14.85 3.16
C ALA A 38 6.54 -14.00 4.09
N ILE A 39 5.95 -13.40 5.13
CA ILE A 39 6.69 -12.62 6.14
C ILE A 39 7.61 -13.53 6.96
N GLY A 40 7.14 -14.73 7.34
CA GLY A 40 7.95 -15.73 8.04
C GLY A 40 9.19 -16.12 7.24
N VAL A 41 9.03 -16.40 5.94
CA VAL A 41 10.13 -16.70 5.02
C VAL A 41 11.06 -15.49 4.85
N TYR A 42 10.54 -14.27 4.79
CA TYR A 42 11.35 -13.07 4.71
C TYR A 42 12.25 -12.91 5.95
N ASN A 43 11.68 -13.06 7.15
CA ASN A 43 12.38 -12.86 8.41
C ASN A 43 13.34 -14.02 8.75
N SER A 44 13.13 -15.23 8.22
CA SER A 44 14.01 -16.37 8.46
C SER A 44 15.37 -16.24 7.74
N GLN A 45 15.49 -15.40 6.71
CA GLN A 45 16.74 -15.18 5.96
C GLN A 45 17.90 -14.75 6.87
N ALA A 46 19.07 -15.39 6.70
CA ALA A 46 20.23 -15.24 7.60
C ALA A 46 20.85 -13.84 7.61
N ASN A 47 20.69 -13.07 6.54
CA ASN A 47 21.27 -11.72 6.41
C ASN A 47 20.43 -10.61 7.07
N ARG A 48 19.45 -10.96 7.90
CA ARG A 48 18.51 -10.02 8.54
C ARG A 48 18.69 -10.01 10.05
N ASN A 49 18.95 -8.83 10.61
CA ASN A 49 19.12 -8.62 12.05
C ASN A 49 17.83 -8.11 12.72
N SER A 50 16.99 -7.39 11.96
CA SER A 50 15.72 -6.83 12.44
C SER A 50 14.53 -7.67 11.96
N ILE A 51 13.47 -7.68 12.76
CA ILE A 51 12.19 -8.28 12.37
C ILE A 51 11.38 -7.28 11.53
N PHE A 52 10.64 -7.78 10.55
CA PHE A 52 9.71 -6.98 9.76
C PHE A 52 8.27 -7.47 9.96
N LYS A 53 7.32 -6.54 10.04
CA LYS A 53 5.87 -6.82 10.17
C LYS A 53 5.09 -6.24 9.00
N LEU A 54 3.92 -6.81 8.76
CA LEU A 54 2.98 -6.31 7.75
C LEU A 54 2.59 -4.86 8.06
N LEU A 55 2.80 -3.97 7.09
CA LEU A 55 2.32 -2.59 7.13
C LEU A 55 0.99 -2.44 6.38
N GLU A 56 0.95 -2.93 5.15
CA GLU A 56 -0.24 -2.92 4.29
C GLU A 56 -0.16 -4.09 3.30
N ALA A 57 -1.32 -4.60 2.84
CA ALA A 57 -1.42 -5.63 1.82
C ALA A 57 -2.47 -5.25 0.80
N ASP A 58 -2.17 -5.47 -0.48
CA ASP A 58 -3.15 -5.45 -1.55
C ASP A 58 -3.95 -6.77 -1.54
N PRO A 59 -5.13 -6.79 -2.19
CA PRO A 59 -5.86 -8.04 -2.41
C PRO A 59 -5.02 -9.07 -3.16
N LEU A 60 -5.38 -10.32 -2.99
CA LEU A 60 -4.74 -11.44 -3.66
C LEU A 60 -5.31 -11.57 -5.08
N TYR A 61 -4.46 -11.72 -6.09
CA TYR A 61 -4.86 -11.78 -7.50
C TYR A 61 -4.60 -13.17 -8.08
N ARG A 62 -5.52 -13.65 -8.92
CA ARG A 62 -5.26 -14.83 -9.75
C ARG A 62 -4.53 -14.42 -11.03
N LEU A 63 -3.37 -15.01 -11.28
CA LEU A 63 -2.66 -14.87 -12.54
C LEU A 63 -3.16 -15.91 -13.55
N ASP A 64 -3.15 -17.17 -13.12
CA ASP A 64 -3.57 -18.34 -13.90
C ASP A 64 -4.37 -19.31 -13.01
N GLU A 65 -4.84 -20.43 -13.56
CA GLU A 65 -5.61 -21.43 -12.82
C GLU A 65 -4.89 -21.94 -11.55
N SER A 66 -3.56 -22.01 -11.57
CA SER A 66 -2.75 -22.57 -10.49
C SER A 66 -1.92 -21.54 -9.71
N VAL A 67 -1.81 -20.30 -10.20
CA VAL A 67 -0.91 -19.29 -9.65
C VAL A 67 -1.67 -18.07 -9.16
N GLN A 68 -1.38 -17.70 -7.92
CA GLN A 68 -1.85 -16.48 -7.30
C GLN A 68 -0.68 -15.57 -6.96
N GLN A 69 -0.93 -14.26 -6.93
CA GLN A 69 0.06 -13.26 -6.55
C GLN A 69 -0.50 -12.24 -5.57
N MET A 70 0.38 -11.61 -4.79
CA MET A 70 0.01 -10.53 -3.89
C MET A 70 1.17 -9.55 -3.73
N THR A 71 0.83 -8.27 -3.72
CA THR A 71 1.76 -7.20 -3.32
C THR A 71 1.44 -6.79 -1.90
N PHE A 72 2.45 -6.64 -1.08
CA PHE A 72 2.29 -6.16 0.30
C PHE A 72 3.54 -5.39 0.71
N ARG A 73 3.43 -4.60 1.77
CA ARG A 73 4.55 -3.88 2.35
C ARG A 73 4.78 -4.32 3.77
N ILE A 74 6.06 -4.38 4.10
CA ILE A 74 6.52 -4.70 5.44
C ILE A 74 7.38 -3.55 5.97
N LYS A 75 7.31 -3.30 7.28
CA LYS A 75 8.11 -2.28 7.96
C LYS A 75 8.94 -2.92 9.06
N GLU A 76 10.17 -2.44 9.18
CA GLU A 76 11.11 -2.82 10.24
C GLU A 76 10.55 -2.50 11.63
N THR A 77 10.76 -3.41 12.58
CA THR A 77 10.37 -3.27 13.98
C THR A 77 11.56 -2.91 14.86
N VAL A 78 11.28 -2.58 16.11
CA VAL A 78 12.32 -2.36 17.13
C VAL A 78 12.99 -3.67 17.59
N CYS A 79 12.36 -4.81 17.32
CA CYS A 79 12.83 -6.11 17.75
C CYS A 79 13.95 -6.66 16.86
N GLN A 80 14.89 -7.34 17.50
CA GLN A 80 15.93 -8.09 16.82
C GLN A 80 15.51 -9.54 16.59
N LYS A 81 16.05 -10.17 15.54
CA LYS A 81 15.74 -11.57 15.18
C LYS A 81 16.10 -12.58 16.28
N SER A 82 17.04 -12.25 17.16
CA SER A 82 17.46 -13.10 18.29
C SER A 82 16.48 -13.09 19.47
N GLU A 83 15.55 -12.14 19.50
CA GLU A 83 14.56 -12.04 20.58
C GLU A 83 13.45 -13.07 20.34
N ARG A 84 13.12 -13.86 21.37
CA ARG A 84 12.03 -14.86 21.32
C ARG A 84 10.63 -14.23 21.37
N GLN A 85 10.51 -12.91 21.15
CA GLN A 85 9.23 -12.23 21.19
C GLN A 85 8.36 -12.61 20.00
N SER A 86 7.04 -12.66 20.22
CA SER A 86 6.08 -12.88 19.15
C SER A 86 6.18 -11.73 18.13
N MET A 87 6.06 -12.04 16.84
CA MET A 87 6.04 -10.99 15.81
C MET A 87 4.89 -9.99 16.05
N GLU A 88 3.81 -10.40 16.71
CA GLU A 88 2.64 -9.58 17.00
C GLU A 88 2.89 -8.49 18.05
N GLU A 89 3.75 -8.73 19.03
CA GLU A 89 4.06 -7.77 20.11
C GLU A 89 5.11 -6.72 19.73
N CYS A 90 5.85 -6.93 18.64
CA CYS A 90 6.90 -6.00 18.21
C CYS A 90 6.34 -4.72 17.58
N ASP A 91 6.63 -3.57 18.17
CA ASP A 91 6.27 -2.27 17.62
C ASP A 91 7.09 -1.91 16.38
N PHE A 92 6.49 -1.14 15.47
CA PHE A 92 7.22 -0.59 14.34
C PHE A 92 8.29 0.39 14.80
N LYS A 93 9.46 0.31 14.17
CA LYS A 93 10.50 1.32 14.34
C LYS A 93 10.08 2.60 13.60
N ASP A 94 10.19 3.76 14.23
CA ASP A 94 9.70 5.03 13.65
C ASP A 94 10.34 5.33 12.29
N ASP A 95 11.67 5.29 12.23
CA ASP A 95 12.53 5.43 11.04
C ASP A 95 12.83 4.08 10.36
N GLY A 96 12.04 3.05 10.68
CA GLY A 96 12.22 1.70 10.16
C GLY A 96 12.10 1.62 8.64
N LEU A 97 12.93 0.76 8.04
CA LEU A 97 12.88 0.53 6.60
C LEU A 97 11.53 -0.03 6.17
N VAL A 98 10.94 0.56 5.12
CA VAL A 98 9.76 0.02 4.45
C VAL A 98 10.19 -0.73 3.19
N LYS A 99 9.66 -1.93 3.01
CA LYS A 99 9.90 -2.76 1.83
C LYS A 99 8.59 -3.11 1.17
N THR A 100 8.56 -3.04 -0.15
CA THR A 100 7.48 -3.57 -0.97
C THR A 100 7.87 -4.96 -1.43
N CYS A 101 7.00 -5.93 -1.19
CA CYS A 101 7.17 -7.33 -1.49
C CYS A 101 6.14 -7.79 -2.52
N LEU A 102 6.57 -8.63 -3.45
CA LEU A 102 5.75 -9.36 -4.39
C LEU A 102 5.92 -10.85 -4.10
N ALA A 103 4.81 -11.51 -3.77
CA ALA A 103 4.78 -12.94 -3.49
C ALA A 103 3.90 -13.68 -4.50
N TYR A 104 4.32 -14.91 -4.80
CA TYR A 104 3.60 -15.86 -5.64
C TYR A 104 3.25 -17.09 -4.82
N PHE A 105 2.03 -17.58 -4.98
CA PHE A 105 1.48 -18.72 -4.26
C PHE A 105 0.89 -19.72 -5.24
N SER A 106 1.03 -21.01 -4.92
CA SER A 106 0.26 -22.07 -5.58
C SER A 106 -1.16 -22.11 -5.02
N GLN A 107 -2.15 -22.41 -5.87
CA GLN A 107 -3.57 -22.44 -5.46
C GLN A 107 -3.93 -23.63 -4.56
N GLN A 108 -3.34 -24.81 -4.80
CA GLN A 108 -3.76 -26.07 -4.17
C GLN A 108 -3.36 -26.16 -2.70
N GLU A 109 -2.22 -25.59 -2.36
CA GLU A 109 -1.73 -25.39 -1.01
C GLU A 109 -0.95 -24.08 -1.03
N PRO A 110 -1.00 -23.25 0.04
CA PRO A 110 -0.26 -21.99 0.11
C PRO A 110 1.24 -22.28 0.26
N HIS A 111 1.84 -22.86 -0.78
CA HIS A 111 3.26 -22.94 -0.97
C HIS A 111 3.67 -21.64 -1.62
N LEU A 112 4.47 -20.88 -0.88
CA LEU A 112 5.14 -19.71 -1.40
C LEU A 112 6.11 -20.18 -2.50
N SER A 113 5.77 -19.92 -3.76
CA SER A 113 6.59 -20.31 -4.91
C SER A 113 7.65 -19.26 -5.24
N GLY A 114 7.43 -18.01 -4.84
CA GLY A 114 8.39 -16.93 -5.02
C GLY A 114 8.13 -15.75 -4.11
N LEU A 115 9.19 -15.08 -3.66
CA LEU A 115 9.12 -13.87 -2.84
C LEU A 115 10.26 -12.92 -3.20
N THR A 116 9.91 -11.71 -3.63
CA THR A 116 10.88 -10.64 -3.90
C THR A 116 10.50 -9.40 -3.12
N CYS A 117 11.46 -8.76 -2.43
CA CYS A 117 11.22 -7.54 -1.68
C CYS A 117 12.27 -6.46 -1.99
N HIS A 118 11.81 -5.23 -2.19
CA HIS A 118 12.65 -4.07 -2.47
C HIS A 118 12.39 -2.94 -1.47
N THR A 119 13.45 -2.23 -1.08
CA THR A 119 13.32 -1.07 -0.18
C THR A 119 12.67 0.10 -0.93
N VAL A 120 11.67 0.73 -0.31
CA VAL A 120 11.03 1.92 -0.86
C VAL A 120 11.86 3.13 -0.49
N THR A 121 12.55 3.74 -1.45
CA THR A 121 13.12 5.08 -1.25
C THR A 121 11.98 6.08 -1.30
N GLN A 122 11.63 6.64 -0.15
CA GLN A 122 10.61 7.69 -0.07
C GLN A 122 11.18 8.94 -0.76
N LYS A 123 10.98 9.07 -2.07
CA LYS A 123 11.31 10.29 -2.82
C LYS A 123 10.46 11.39 -2.19
N GLN A 124 11.09 12.21 -1.34
CA GLN A 124 10.42 13.28 -0.63
C GLN A 124 9.56 14.07 -1.61
N ILE A 125 8.24 14.02 -1.43
CA ILE A 125 7.32 14.94 -2.08
C ILE A 125 7.71 16.32 -1.54
N ARG A 126 8.58 17.03 -2.28
CA ARG A 126 8.87 18.44 -2.01
C ARG A 126 7.55 19.18 -2.21
N VAL A 127 6.82 19.38 -1.13
CA VAL A 127 5.72 20.33 -1.10
C VAL A 127 6.36 21.67 -1.42
N ARG A 128 6.26 22.12 -2.69
CA ARG A 128 6.59 23.48 -3.07
C ARG A 128 5.67 24.36 -2.25
N ARG A 129 6.16 24.93 -1.15
CA ARG A 129 5.46 25.99 -0.43
C ARG A 129 5.29 27.12 -1.45
N SER A 130 4.08 27.33 -1.92
CA SER A 130 3.77 28.49 -2.74
C SER A 130 4.09 29.74 -1.92
N ASN A 131 4.85 30.66 -2.51
CA ASN A 131 5.22 31.90 -1.82
C ASN A 131 3.95 32.65 -1.41
N PRO A 132 3.83 33.09 -0.15
CA PRO A 132 2.63 33.77 0.31
C PRO A 132 2.48 35.11 -0.42
N LYS A 133 1.27 35.40 -0.93
CA LYS A 133 0.98 36.63 -1.66
C LYS A 133 0.83 37.77 -0.64
N LYS A 134 1.61 38.85 -0.82
CA LYS A 134 1.51 40.07 0.01
C LYS A 134 0.68 41.10 -0.74
N GLU A 135 -0.38 41.58 -0.14
CA GLU A 135 -1.23 42.64 -0.68
C GLU A 135 -1.11 43.88 0.19
N CYS A 136 -0.73 45.02 -0.40
CA CYS A 136 -0.53 46.27 0.33
C CYS A 136 -1.51 47.34 -0.15
N PHE A 137 -2.08 48.10 0.79
CA PHE A 137 -3.01 49.20 0.52
C PHE A 137 -2.66 50.42 1.38
N ARG A 138 -3.00 51.62 0.90
CA ARG A 138 -2.85 52.85 1.69
C ARG A 138 -4.08 53.10 2.55
N ARG A 139 -3.86 53.49 3.81
CA ARG A 139 -4.89 53.98 4.72
C ARG A 139 -4.41 55.31 5.32
N GLY A 140 -4.91 56.42 4.77
CA GLY A 140 -4.36 57.75 5.04
C GLY A 140 -2.90 57.85 4.60
N ASN A 141 -2.03 58.39 5.46
CA ASN A 141 -0.60 58.52 5.19
C ASN A 141 0.22 57.26 5.51
N LYS A 142 -0.43 56.13 5.87
CA LYS A 142 0.25 54.88 6.21
C LYS A 142 0.00 53.79 5.16
N MET A 143 1.04 53.04 4.80
CA MET A 143 0.97 51.86 3.95
C MET A 143 0.80 50.61 4.82
N ILE A 144 -0.21 49.79 4.53
CA ILE A 144 -0.53 48.57 5.29
C ILE A 144 -0.43 47.37 4.35
N CYS A 145 0.38 46.37 4.70
CA CYS A 145 0.54 45.13 3.94
C CYS A 145 -0.06 43.93 4.70
N ARG A 146 -0.89 43.14 4.04
CA ARG A 146 -1.43 41.87 4.53
C ARG A 146 -0.81 40.71 3.77
N ILE A 147 -0.39 39.69 4.50
CA ILE A 147 0.09 38.45 3.91
C ILE A 147 -1.11 37.51 3.84
N THR A 148 -1.61 37.24 2.64
CA THR A 148 -2.59 36.18 2.44
C THR A 148 -1.83 34.89 2.19
N SER A 149 -1.80 34.00 3.20
CA SER A 149 -1.41 32.62 2.96
C SER A 149 -2.45 31.97 2.05
N PRO A 150 -2.05 31.22 1.02
CA PRO A 150 -2.99 30.41 0.26
C PRO A 150 -3.68 29.46 1.25
N LYS A 151 -5.02 29.46 1.27
CA LYS A 151 -5.79 28.47 2.03
C LYS A 151 -5.35 27.10 1.55
N THR A 152 -4.68 26.34 2.41
CA THR A 152 -4.45 24.92 2.19
C THR A 152 -5.83 24.29 2.07
N ILE A 153 -6.21 23.89 0.85
CA ILE A 153 -7.33 22.98 0.65
C ILE A 153 -6.93 21.73 1.43
N GLY A 154 -7.64 21.48 2.52
CA GLY A 154 -7.36 20.42 3.47
C GLY A 154 -7.26 19.09 2.73
N SER A 155 -6.05 18.53 2.73
CA SER A 155 -5.84 17.11 2.50
C SER A 155 -6.67 16.35 3.52
N PHE A 156 -7.42 15.38 3.02
CA PHE A 156 -8.28 14.48 3.75
C PHE A 156 -7.68 13.97 5.07
N GLY A 157 -8.48 14.09 6.13
CA GLY A 157 -8.65 13.10 7.20
C GLY A 157 -7.40 12.51 7.85
N HIS A 158 -6.87 13.19 8.87
CA HIS A 158 -6.21 12.50 9.97
C HIS A 158 -7.29 11.73 10.75
N ILE A 159 -7.46 10.43 10.47
CA ILE A 159 -8.12 9.53 11.42
C ILE A 159 -7.16 9.38 12.60
N ARG A 160 -7.40 10.13 13.67
CA ARG A 160 -6.85 9.82 14.99
C ARG A 160 -7.60 8.58 15.48
N ILE A 161 -6.96 7.43 15.41
CA ILE A 161 -7.32 6.30 16.27
C ILE A 161 -7.03 6.76 17.70
N ILE A 162 -8.09 6.94 18.48
CA ILE A 162 -7.99 7.24 19.90
C ILE A 162 -7.53 5.94 20.57
N SER A 163 -6.26 5.88 20.95
CA SER A 163 -5.79 4.97 21.99
C SER A 163 -6.33 5.51 23.32
N GLU A 164 -7.40 4.88 23.78
CA GLU A 164 -8.05 5.17 25.05
C GLU A 164 -7.23 4.54 26.17
N LYS A 165 -6.27 5.30 26.71
CA LYS A 165 -5.57 4.91 27.95
C LYS A 165 -5.30 6.13 28.83
N HIS A 166 -6.05 6.17 29.92
CA HIS A 166 -5.78 6.85 31.19
C HIS A 166 -5.58 8.38 31.16
N ARG A 167 -6.58 9.11 31.68
CA ARG A 167 -6.34 10.33 32.45
C ARG A 167 -7.02 10.23 33.81
N GLU A 168 -6.18 10.23 34.84
CA GLU A 168 -6.55 10.45 36.23
C GLU A 168 -7.26 11.79 36.44
N LYS A 169 -8.16 11.79 37.44
CA LYS A 169 -8.27 12.70 38.59
C LYS A 169 -8.06 14.21 38.40
N MET A 170 -8.80 14.92 39.25
CA MET A 170 -8.59 16.29 39.74
C MET A 170 -9.44 17.38 39.06
N TRP A 171 -10.63 17.61 39.64
CA TRP A 171 -11.22 18.95 39.71
C TRP A 171 -11.44 19.27 41.19
N LEU A 172 -10.47 19.99 41.76
CA LEU A 172 -10.68 20.92 42.87
C LEU A 172 -10.84 22.29 42.20
N VAL A 173 -12.04 22.86 42.24
CA VAL A 173 -12.38 24.21 42.74
C VAL A 173 -13.88 24.21 43.01
#